data_AF-A0AAE0RZM3-F1
#
_entry.id   AF-A0AAE0RZM3-F1
#
_cell.length_a   1.000
_cell.length_b   1.000
_cell.length_c   1.000
_cell.angle_alpha   90.00
_cell.angle_beta   90.00
_cell.angle_gamma   90.00
#
_symmetry.space_group_name_H-M   'P 1'
#
loop_
_entity.id
_entity.type
_entity.pdbx_description
1 polymer ?
#
loop_
_entity_poly.entity_id
_entity_poly.type
_entity_poly.pdbx_seq_one_letter_code
_entity_poly.pdbx_strand_id
1 'polypeptide(L)'
;MAQSSIEWTEMTWNPTTGCSKISAGCKFCYAEIMSKRLQAMGIEKYKDGFEITEHPDQLNIPYKWKTSKIVFVNSMSDLFHSKISLSFIKKAFAVMNDNSQHVFQILTKRAERLYEIHKELNWTENIWMGVSVENEKTNKSKS
;
A
#
# COMPACT_ATOMS: atom_id res chain seq x y z
N MET A 1 -0.06 -16.23 -4.54
CA MET A 1 0.41 -15.37 -3.43
C MET A 1 1.92 -15.31 -3.53
N ALA A 2 2.51 -14.13 -3.68
CA ALA A 2 3.95 -13.99 -3.93
C ALA A 2 4.70 -13.93 -2.59
N GLN A 3 5.64 -14.85 -2.38
CA GLN A 3 6.66 -14.71 -1.36
C GLN A 3 7.55 -13.52 -1.76
N SER A 4 7.79 -12.59 -0.83
CA SER A 4 8.47 -11.34 -1.14
C SER A 4 9.96 -11.57 -1.34
N SER A 5 10.57 -10.93 -2.34
CA SER A 5 12.03 -10.85 -2.50
C SER A 5 12.63 -9.66 -1.74
N ILE A 6 11.85 -9.00 -0.90
CA ILE A 6 12.27 -7.88 -0.06
C ILE A 6 12.81 -8.47 1.25
N GLU A 7 14.11 -8.31 1.51
CA GLU A 7 14.81 -9.01 2.60
C GLU A 7 14.22 -8.81 4.02
N TRP A 8 13.50 -7.70 4.24
CA TRP A 8 12.88 -7.35 5.52
C TRP A 8 11.37 -7.65 5.61
N THR A 9 10.78 -8.30 4.61
CA THR A 9 9.36 -8.69 4.60
C THR A 9 9.22 -10.14 4.17
N GLU A 10 8.31 -10.89 4.78
CA GLU A 10 8.04 -12.26 4.35
C GLU A 10 7.00 -12.30 3.22
N MET A 11 6.13 -11.28 3.15
CA MET A 11 4.99 -11.28 2.24
C MET A 11 4.45 -9.88 1.95
N THR A 12 3.77 -9.73 0.81
CA THR A 12 3.01 -8.53 0.45
C THR A 12 1.50 -8.79 0.49
N TRP A 13 0.73 -7.85 1.01
CA TRP A 13 -0.74 -7.84 0.93
C TRP A 13 -1.18 -6.51 0.37
N ASN A 14 -1.62 -6.47 -0.90
CA ASN A 14 -1.99 -5.23 -1.58
C ASN A 14 -3.53 -5.09 -1.64
N PRO A 15 -4.21 -4.51 -0.64
CA PRO A 15 -5.66 -4.27 -0.71
C PRO A 15 -6.02 -3.15 -1.71
N THR A 16 -5.04 -2.39 -2.19
CA THR A 16 -5.19 -1.39 -3.25
C THR A 16 -4.12 -1.59 -4.33
N THR A 17 -4.35 -1.09 -5.54
CA THR A 17 -3.35 -1.01 -6.62
C THR A 17 -3.33 0.40 -7.20
N GLY A 18 -2.21 0.74 -7.85
CA GLY A 18 -2.08 2.00 -8.57
C GLY A 18 -1.70 3.18 -7.67
N CYS A 19 -1.18 4.23 -8.31
CA CYS A 19 -0.78 5.46 -7.63
C CYS A 19 -0.64 6.62 -8.63
N SER A 20 -0.68 7.86 -8.16
CA SER A 20 -0.25 9.03 -8.93
C SER A 20 1.18 9.45 -8.56
N LYS A 21 1.96 9.88 -9.57
CA LYS A 21 3.33 10.36 -9.38
C LYS A 21 3.31 11.74 -8.71
N ILE A 22 4.03 11.88 -7.61
CA ILE A 22 4.11 13.15 -6.86
C ILE A 22 5.54 13.68 -6.70
N SER A 23 6.56 12.89 -7.03
CA SER A 23 7.97 13.28 -6.86
C SER A 23 8.87 12.68 -7.94
N ALA A 24 10.14 13.11 -7.98
CA ALA A 24 11.15 12.53 -8.88
C ALA A 24 11.43 11.06 -8.58
N GLY A 25 11.30 10.62 -7.31
CA GLY A 25 11.41 9.20 -6.97
C GLY A 25 10.32 8.33 -7.59
N CYS A 26 9.25 8.91 -8.15
CA CYS A 26 8.24 8.19 -8.94
C CYS A 26 8.63 8.00 -10.41
N LYS A 27 9.74 8.60 -10.90
CA LYS A 27 10.15 8.55 -12.31
C LYS A 27 10.39 7.12 -12.79
N PHE A 28 11.01 6.29 -11.95
CA PHE A 28 11.33 4.89 -12.23
C PHE A 28 10.56 3.96 -11.28
N CYS A 29 9.27 4.24 -11.08
CA CYS A 29 8.43 3.48 -10.15
C CYS A 29 8.29 2.02 -10.58
N TYR A 30 8.84 1.10 -9.78
CA TYR A 30 8.71 -0.35 -10.00
C TYR A 30 7.24 -0.80 -10.10
N ALA A 31 6.38 -0.28 -9.23
CA ALA A 31 4.97 -0.66 -9.19
C ALA A 31 4.24 -0.35 -10.51
N GLU A 32 4.56 0.78 -11.17
CA GLU A 32 3.96 1.13 -12.46
C GLU A 32 4.36 0.13 -13.56
N ILE A 33 5.65 -0.18 -13.66
CA ILE A 33 6.19 -1.12 -14.64
C ILE A 33 5.58 -2.51 -14.41
N MET A 34 5.53 -2.94 -13.15
CA MET A 34 4.98 -4.23 -12.78
C MET A 34 3.47 -4.29 -13.01
N SER A 35 2.70 -3.22 -12.76
CA SER A 35 1.28 -3.13 -13.09
C SER A 35 1.03 -3.36 -14.58
N LYS A 36 1.77 -2.68 -15.45
CA LYS A 36 1.66 -2.84 -16.91
C LYS A 36 1.97 -4.28 -17.35
N ARG A 37 2.97 -4.90 -16.74
CA ARG A 37 3.30 -6.30 -17.00
C ARG A 37 2.16 -7.23 -16.58
N LEU A 38 1.62 -7.08 -15.37
CA LEU A 38 0.55 -7.93 -14.85
C LEU A 38 -0.77 -7.74 -15.63
N GLN A 39 -1.04 -6.51 -16.09
CA GLN A 39 -2.12 -6.21 -17.00
C GLN A 39 -1.96 -6.96 -18.34
N ALA A 40 -0.77 -6.89 -18.95
CA ALA A 40 -0.47 -7.59 -20.21
C ALA A 40 -0.54 -9.13 -20.06
N MET A 41 -0.31 -9.65 -18.84
CA MET A 41 -0.48 -11.06 -18.50
C MET A 41 -1.94 -11.46 -18.24
N GLY A 42 -2.89 -10.53 -18.28
CA GLY A 42 -4.33 -10.81 -18.07
C GLY A 42 -4.70 -11.06 -16.62
N ILE A 43 -3.92 -10.57 -15.65
CA ILE A 43 -4.28 -10.70 -14.23
C ILE A 43 -5.42 -9.73 -13.90
N GLU A 44 -6.60 -10.27 -13.57
CA GLU A 44 -7.84 -9.50 -13.36
C GLU A 44 -7.68 -8.30 -12.42
N LYS A 45 -6.94 -8.49 -11.31
CA LYS A 45 -6.66 -7.43 -10.32
C LYS A 45 -5.98 -6.19 -10.92
N TYR A 46 -5.25 -6.36 -12.02
CA TYR A 46 -4.48 -5.32 -12.70
C TYR A 46 -5.06 -4.95 -14.06
N LYS A 47 -6.33 -5.29 -14.35
CA LYS A 47 -6.98 -4.95 -15.63
C LYS A 47 -6.98 -3.45 -15.93
N ASP A 48 -7.03 -2.61 -14.89
CA ASP A 48 -7.00 -1.15 -14.97
C ASP A 48 -5.56 -0.60 -14.99
N GLY A 49 -4.55 -1.47 -15.15
CA GLY A 49 -3.15 -1.06 -15.24
C GLY A 49 -2.65 -0.46 -13.92
N PHE A 50 -2.22 0.81 -13.96
CA PHE A 50 -1.70 1.53 -12.79
C PHE A 50 -2.69 2.56 -12.22
N GLU A 51 -3.95 2.50 -12.65
CA GLU A 51 -5.02 3.30 -12.06
C GLU A 51 -5.28 2.91 -10.60
N ILE A 52 -5.69 3.91 -9.81
CA ILE A 52 -5.95 3.74 -8.38
C ILE A 52 -7.23 2.93 -8.22
N THR A 53 -7.11 1.75 -7.64
CA THR A 53 -8.23 0.81 -7.45
C THR A 53 -8.20 0.22 -6.04
N GLU A 54 -9.36 0.23 -5.39
CA GLU A 54 -9.62 -0.50 -4.15
C GLU A 54 -10.03 -1.94 -4.46
N HIS A 55 -9.52 -2.91 -3.70
CA HIS A 55 -9.83 -4.33 -3.88
C HIS A 55 -10.46 -4.93 -2.61
N PRO A 56 -11.80 -4.75 -2.39
CA PRO A 56 -12.48 -5.27 -1.21
C PRO A 56 -12.37 -6.78 -1.02
N ASP A 57 -12.28 -7.53 -2.11
CA ASP A 57 -12.10 -8.99 -2.13
C ASP A 57 -10.75 -9.43 -1.52
N GLN A 58 -9.76 -8.53 -1.52
CA GLN A 58 -8.43 -8.79 -0.97
C GLN A 58 -8.36 -8.57 0.54
N LEU A 59 -9.35 -7.90 1.14
CA LEU A 59 -9.37 -7.60 2.59
C LEU A 59 -9.41 -8.88 3.43
N ASN A 60 -9.98 -9.96 2.93
CA ASN A 60 -10.11 -11.20 3.67
C ASN A 60 -8.87 -12.11 3.60
N ILE A 61 -7.82 -11.70 2.88
CA ILE A 61 -6.62 -12.52 2.69
C ILE A 61 -5.85 -12.74 4.01
N PRO A 62 -5.63 -11.72 4.88
CA PRO A 62 -4.87 -11.90 6.11
C PRO A 62 -5.42 -12.98 7.05
N TYR A 63 -6.75 -13.09 7.16
CA TYR A 63 -7.40 -14.12 7.98
C TYR A 63 -7.10 -15.57 7.57
N LYS A 64 -6.55 -15.78 6.36
CA LYS A 64 -6.21 -17.12 5.86
C LYS A 64 -4.82 -17.57 6.30
N TRP A 65 -4.01 -16.70 6.90
CA TRP A 65 -2.63 -17.00 7.27
C TRP A 65 -2.56 -17.60 8.67
N LYS A 66 -1.93 -18.79 8.77
CA LYS A 66 -1.84 -19.53 10.04
C LYS A 66 -0.58 -19.22 10.84
N THR A 67 0.50 -18.80 10.19
CA THR A 67 1.78 -18.49 10.85
C THR A 67 1.97 -17.00 10.94
N SER A 68 2.56 -16.52 12.04
CA SER A 68 2.96 -15.12 12.18
C SER A 68 3.83 -14.69 10.99
N LYS A 69 3.64 -13.45 10.55
CA LYS A 69 4.26 -12.91 9.34
C LYS A 69 4.57 -11.44 9.48
N ILE A 70 5.63 -11.02 8.78
CA ILE A 70 5.91 -9.62 8.51
C ILE A 70 5.40 -9.28 7.10
N VAL A 71 4.43 -8.36 7.03
CA VAL A 71 3.60 -8.12 5.85
C VAL A 71 3.74 -6.69 5.38
N PHE A 72 4.10 -6.49 4.11
CA PHE A 72 4.12 -5.16 3.49
C PHE A 72 2.80 -4.87 2.76
N VAL A 73 2.10 -3.80 3.15
CA VAL A 73 0.67 -3.57 2.82
C VAL A 73 0.45 -2.88 1.46
N ASN A 74 1.41 -2.14 0.95
CA ASN A 74 1.17 -1.30 -0.23
C ASN A 74 2.38 -1.30 -1.15
N SER A 75 2.83 -2.49 -1.54
CA SER A 75 3.96 -2.66 -2.46
C SER A 75 3.66 -2.23 -3.89
N MET A 76 2.37 -2.17 -4.26
CA MET A 76 1.88 -1.83 -5.60
C MET A 76 1.04 -0.53 -5.63
N SER A 77 1.01 0.21 -4.52
CA SER A 77 0.12 1.36 -4.32
C SER A 77 0.59 2.27 -3.17
N ASP A 78 -0.19 3.30 -2.87
CA ASP A 78 -0.07 4.06 -1.62
C ASP A 78 -1.44 4.05 -0.92
N LEU A 79 -1.52 3.46 0.28
CA LEU A 79 -2.80 3.30 1.01
C LEU A 79 -3.44 4.66 1.35
N PHE A 80 -2.63 5.72 1.50
CA PHE A 80 -3.08 7.07 1.83
C PHE A 80 -3.23 7.96 0.58
N HIS A 81 -3.38 7.36 -0.62
CA HIS A 81 -3.72 8.10 -1.82
C HIS A 81 -5.10 8.77 -1.69
N SER A 82 -5.24 10.03 -2.16
CA SER A 82 -6.46 10.84 -1.98
C SER A 82 -7.72 10.23 -2.59
N LYS A 83 -7.57 9.43 -3.65
CA LYS A 83 -8.65 8.65 -4.28
C LYS A 83 -9.07 7.38 -3.51
N ILE A 84 -8.31 6.94 -2.49
CA ILE A 84 -8.71 5.83 -1.63
C ILE A 84 -9.63 6.40 -0.53
N SER A 85 -10.79 5.79 -0.39
CA SER A 85 -11.81 6.22 0.54
C SER A 85 -11.38 5.96 1.99
N LEU A 86 -11.71 6.88 2.88
CA LEU A 86 -11.48 6.70 4.32
C LEU A 86 -12.18 5.44 4.86
N SER A 87 -13.36 5.11 4.34
CA SER A 87 -14.09 3.90 4.72
C SER A 87 -13.33 2.63 4.34
N PHE A 88 -12.66 2.61 3.19
CA PHE A 88 -11.78 1.50 2.81
C PHE A 88 -10.53 1.42 3.68
N ILE A 89 -9.89 2.56 3.98
CA ILE A 89 -8.73 2.60 4.89
C ILE A 89 -9.13 2.06 6.27
N LYS A 90 -10.27 2.47 6.82
CA LYS A 90 -10.79 1.93 8.10
C LYS A 90 -11.01 0.42 8.04
N LYS A 91 -11.50 -0.14 6.93
CA LYS A 91 -11.63 -1.60 6.75
C LYS A 91 -10.26 -2.29 6.70
N ALA A 92 -9.28 -1.72 6.00
CA ALA A 92 -7.93 -2.27 5.98
C ALA A 92 -7.30 -2.26 7.39
N PHE A 93 -7.50 -1.18 8.16
CA PHE A 93 -7.08 -1.09 9.55
C PHE A 93 -7.79 -2.13 10.43
N ALA A 94 -9.09 -2.33 10.28
CA ALA A 94 -9.81 -3.38 11.01
C ALA A 94 -9.17 -4.76 10.77
N VAL A 95 -8.88 -5.10 9.51
CA VAL A 95 -8.20 -6.36 9.18
C VAL A 95 -6.83 -6.48 9.87
N MET A 96 -6.03 -5.41 9.91
CA MET A 96 -4.73 -5.43 10.59
C MET A 96 -4.86 -5.60 12.11
N ASN A 97 -5.87 -4.96 12.70
CA ASN A 97 -6.17 -5.06 14.13
C ASN A 97 -6.66 -6.47 14.51
N ASP A 98 -7.56 -7.04 13.69
CA ASP A 98 -8.14 -8.37 13.92
C ASP A 98 -7.11 -9.50 13.73
N ASN A 99 -5.99 -9.22 13.07
CA ASN A 99 -4.90 -10.16 12.82
C ASN A 99 -3.59 -9.72 13.51
N SER A 100 -3.67 -9.42 14.81
CA SER A 100 -2.56 -8.93 15.63
C SER A 100 -1.34 -9.85 15.71
N GLN A 101 -1.48 -11.14 15.34
CA GLN A 101 -0.37 -12.08 15.21
C GLN A 101 0.60 -11.74 14.05
N HIS A 102 0.21 -10.87 13.12
CA HIS A 102 1.08 -10.40 12.03
C HIS A 102 1.51 -8.96 12.24
N VAL A 103 2.73 -8.65 11.84
CA VAL A 103 3.25 -7.28 11.78
C VAL A 103 2.99 -6.73 10.38
N PHE A 104 2.22 -5.64 10.30
CA PHE A 104 1.90 -4.96 9.04
C PHE A 104 2.72 -3.69 8.90
N GLN A 105 3.53 -3.62 7.84
CA GLN A 105 4.33 -2.46 7.50
C GLN A 105 3.65 -1.67 6.38
N ILE A 106 3.45 -0.38 6.62
CA ILE A 106 2.84 0.56 5.69
C ILE A 106 3.84 1.69 5.46
N LEU A 107 4.15 1.97 4.20
CA LEU A 107 5.04 3.08 3.83
C LEU A 107 4.31 4.02 2.88
N THR A 108 4.23 5.31 3.22
CA THR A 108 3.56 6.31 2.38
C THR A 108 4.48 7.46 2.03
N LYS A 109 4.26 8.09 0.87
CA LYS A 109 4.82 9.43 0.57
C LYS A 109 3.82 10.56 0.85
N ARG A 110 2.63 10.22 1.34
CA ARG A 110 1.49 11.14 1.52
C ARG A 110 1.27 11.45 2.99
N ALA A 111 2.31 12.00 3.61
CA ALA A 111 2.34 12.32 5.04
C ALA A 111 1.21 13.26 5.46
N GLU A 112 0.86 14.24 4.62
CA GLU A 112 -0.25 15.17 4.87
C GLU A 112 -1.58 14.43 5.02
N ARG A 113 -1.91 13.55 4.07
CA ARG A 113 -3.16 12.79 4.10
C ARG A 113 -3.21 11.82 5.28
N LEU A 114 -2.08 11.18 5.61
CA LEU A 114 -1.96 10.37 6.83
C LEU A 114 -2.27 11.24 8.07
N TYR A 115 -1.65 12.41 8.17
CA TYR A 115 -1.82 13.32 9.30
C TYR A 115 -3.26 13.84 9.43
N GLU A 116 -3.98 14.07 8.34
CA GLU A 116 -5.40 14.45 8.38
C GLU A 116 -6.27 13.38 9.03
N ILE A 117 -6.04 12.10 8.70
CA ILE A 117 -6.96 11.02 9.05
C ILE A 117 -6.47 10.12 10.20
N HIS A 118 -5.24 10.29 10.69
CA HIS A 118 -4.63 9.36 11.65
C HIS A 118 -5.45 9.16 12.93
N LYS A 119 -6.17 10.20 13.37
CA LYS A 119 -7.04 10.15 14.58
C LYS A 119 -8.29 9.30 14.39
N GLU A 120 -8.64 9.00 13.14
CA GLU A 120 -9.79 8.15 12.80
C GLU A 120 -9.41 6.68 12.65
N LEU A 121 -8.14 6.33 12.82
CA LEU A 121 -7.58 5.00 12.62
C LEU A 121 -7.16 4.41 13.97
N ASN A 122 -7.42 3.12 14.16
CA ASN A 122 -7.00 2.40 15.37
C ASN A 122 -5.59 1.85 15.19
N TRP A 123 -4.62 2.44 15.89
CA TRP A 123 -3.22 2.05 15.84
C TRP A 123 -2.90 1.06 16.95
N THR A 124 -2.29 -0.06 16.57
CA THR A 124 -1.84 -1.13 17.48
C THR A 124 -0.36 -1.43 17.23
N GLU A 125 0.29 -2.09 18.18
CA GLU A 125 1.74 -2.37 18.13
C GLU A 125 2.17 -3.17 16.89
N ASN A 126 1.24 -3.94 16.31
CA ASN A 126 1.48 -4.73 15.12
C ASN A 126 1.35 -3.92 13.80
N ILE A 127 1.01 -2.63 13.86
CA ILE A 127 0.90 -1.74 12.70
C ILE A 127 2.07 -0.76 12.69
N TRP A 128 2.99 -0.97 11.76
CA TRP A 128 4.21 -0.18 11.60
C TRP A 128 4.04 0.81 10.47
N MET A 129 4.04 2.10 10.82
CA MET A 129 3.86 3.19 9.86
C MET A 129 5.18 3.90 9.60
N GLY A 130 5.55 4.02 8.32
CA GLY A 130 6.69 4.82 7.89
C GLY A 130 6.30 5.83 6.81
N VAL A 131 7.03 6.94 6.78
CA VAL A 131 6.92 7.96 5.74
C VAL A 131 8.22 8.00 4.96
N SER A 132 8.11 7.87 3.64
CA SER A 132 9.25 8.01 2.74
C SER A 132 9.51 9.48 2.45
N VAL A 133 10.70 9.97 2.81
CA VAL A 133 11.15 11.36 2.62
C VAL A 133 12.14 11.43 1.45
N GLU A 134 11.99 12.44 0.60
CA GLU A 134 12.91 12.71 -0.51
C GLU A 134 13.55 14.11 -0.35
N ASN A 135 14.77 14.30 -0.85
CA ASN A 135 15.47 15.58 -0.78
C ASN A 135 14.74 16.68 -1.57
N GLU A 136 14.64 17.88 -0.98
CA GLU A 136 13.91 19.05 -1.54
C GLU A 136 14.34 19.45 -2.96
N LYS A 137 15.58 19.17 -3.38
CA LYS A 137 16.11 19.53 -4.71
C LYS A 137 15.34 18.89 -5.89
N THR A 138 14.47 17.93 -5.64
CA THR A 138 13.63 17.29 -6.67
C THR A 138 12.15 17.68 -6.64
N ASN A 139 11.72 18.52 -5.70
CA ASN A 139 10.37 19.09 -5.67
C ASN A 139 10.26 20.29 -6.62
N LYS A 140 10.35 20.05 -7.93
CA LYS A 140 9.86 21.05 -8.90
C LYS A 140 8.39 20.76 -9.17
N SER A 141 7.52 21.26 -8.29
CA SER A 141 6.18 21.67 -8.72
C SER A 141 6.39 22.71 -9.81
N LYS A 142 6.12 22.34 -11.07
CA LYS A 142 6.01 23.32 -12.15
C LYS A 142 4.84 24.24 -11.79
N SER A 143 5.16 25.49 -11.46
CA SER A 143 4.24 26.63 -11.52
C SER A 143 3.72 26.82 -12.93
#